data_AF-A0A352DLC8-F1
#
_entry.id   AF-A0A352DLC8-F1
#
_cell.length_a   1.000
_cell.length_b   1.000
_cell.length_c   1.000
_cell.angle_alpha   90.00
_cell.angle_beta   90.00
_cell.angle_gamma   90.00
#
_symmetry.space_group_name_H-M   'P 1'
#
loop_
_entity.id
_entity.type
_entity.pdbx_description
1 polymer ?
#
loop_
_entity_poly.entity_id
_entity_poly.type
_entity_poly.pdbx_seq_one_letter_code
_entity_poly.pdbx_strand_id
1 'polypeptide(L)'
;MSGNYSSYESPFCTRYASEEMQYIFSADKKFTTWRKLWVALARAEMKLGLPVTQAQVDQLEAHINDIDYDMAAEREKKVRHDVMAHV
;
A
#
# COMPACT_ATOMS: atom_id res chain seq x y z
N MET A 1 -10.79 16.39 12.84
CA MET A 1 -10.92 14.95 13.16
C MET A 1 -11.27 14.85 14.63
N SER A 2 -12.38 14.18 14.97
CA SER A 2 -12.73 13.90 16.36
C SER A 2 -11.80 12.81 16.88
N GLY A 3 -10.82 13.18 17.71
CA GLY A 3 -9.92 12.21 18.35
C GLY A 3 -10.73 11.26 19.23
N ASN A 4 -10.50 9.95 19.09
CA ASN A 4 -11.11 8.97 19.97
C ASN A 4 -10.33 8.96 21.30
N TYR A 5 -10.74 9.79 22.25
CA TYR A 5 -10.11 9.88 23.59
C TYR A 5 -10.29 8.62 24.45
N SER A 6 -11.06 7.63 23.99
CA SER A 6 -11.27 6.36 24.71
C SER A 6 -10.29 5.24 24.31
N SER A 7 -9.45 5.46 23.28
CA SER A 7 -8.43 4.51 22.82
C SER A 7 -7.02 5.03 23.03
N TYR A 8 -6.06 4.12 23.21
CA TYR A 8 -4.64 4.48 23.22
C TYR A 8 -4.23 5.09 21.87
N GLU A 9 -3.54 6.22 21.93
CA GLU A 9 -2.87 6.85 20.79
C GLU A 9 -1.37 6.99 21.11
N SER A 10 -0.52 6.70 20.11
CA SER A 10 0.92 6.89 20.28
C SER A 10 1.25 8.39 20.27
N PRO A 11 1.94 8.93 21.29
CA PRO A 11 2.31 10.34 21.32
C PRO A 11 3.34 10.71 20.23
N PHE A 12 3.99 9.70 19.63
CA PHE A 12 4.81 9.92 18.43
C PHE A 12 3.97 10.35 17.23
N CYS A 13 2.75 9.83 17.10
CA CYS A 13 1.85 10.20 16.01
C CYS A 13 1.13 11.54 16.25
N THR A 14 0.86 11.91 17.51
CA THR A 14 0.02 13.09 17.81
C THR A 14 0.79 14.32 18.29
N ARG A 15 2.04 14.16 18.77
CA ARG A 15 2.78 15.27 19.42
C ARG A 15 4.25 15.38 19.04
N TYR A 16 4.97 14.26 18.91
CA TYR A 16 6.43 14.31 18.90
C TYR A 16 7.08 14.16 17.52
N ALA A 17 6.60 13.28 16.64
CA ALA A 17 7.24 13.06 15.35
C ALA A 17 6.79 14.10 14.31
N SER A 18 7.70 14.49 13.41
CA SER A 18 7.38 15.37 12.29
C SER A 18 6.44 14.69 11.29
N GLU A 19 5.71 15.48 10.49
CA GLU A 19 4.77 14.96 9.50
C GLU A 19 5.44 14.05 8.48
N GLU A 20 6.68 14.35 8.07
CA GLU A 20 7.44 13.55 7.12
C GLU A 20 7.78 12.16 7.68
N MET A 21 8.16 12.10 8.95
CA MET A 21 8.47 10.83 9.60
C MET A 21 7.21 9.99 9.79
N GLN A 22 6.09 10.63 10.17
CA GLN A 22 4.80 9.95 10.26
C GLN A 22 4.38 9.39 8.90
N TYR A 23 4.57 10.15 7.82
CA TYR A 23 4.27 9.69 6.47
C TYR A 23 5.14 8.48 6.07
N ILE A 24 6.45 8.48 6.38
CA ILE A 24 7.34 7.36 6.05
C ILE A 24 6.81 6.02 6.60
N PHE A 25 6.21 6.05 7.79
CA PHE A 25 5.64 4.87 8.46
C PHE A 25 4.13 4.72 8.27
N SER A 26 3.50 5.54 7.43
CA SER A 26 2.07 5.46 7.15
C SER A 26 1.69 4.23 6.31
N ALA A 27 0.41 3.85 6.39
CA ALA A 27 -0.17 2.84 5.51
C ALA A 27 -0.02 3.23 4.03
N ASP A 28 -0.29 4.50 3.68
CA ASP A 28 -0.12 5.02 2.33
C ASP A 28 1.30 4.78 1.82
N LYS A 29 2.31 5.15 2.61
CA LYS A 29 3.70 4.93 2.18
C LYS A 29 4.01 3.45 2.04
N LYS A 30 3.57 2.60 2.98
CA LYS A 30 3.77 1.13 2.92
C LYS A 30 3.18 0.55 1.64
N PHE A 31 1.88 0.73 1.42
CA PHE A 31 1.14 0.04 0.36
C PHE A 31 1.37 0.64 -1.03
N THR A 32 1.56 1.95 -1.16
CA THR A 32 2.03 2.53 -2.44
C THR A 32 3.43 2.04 -2.80
N THR A 33 4.30 1.81 -1.80
CA THR A 33 5.62 1.23 -2.02
C THR A 33 5.53 -0.25 -2.43
N TRP A 34 4.61 -1.04 -1.87
CA TRP A 34 4.35 -2.40 -2.35
C TRP A 34 3.93 -2.42 -3.82
N ARG A 35 2.99 -1.56 -4.23
CA ARG A 35 2.58 -1.46 -5.64
C ARG A 35 3.72 -1.07 -6.57
N LYS A 36 4.60 -0.16 -6.13
CA LYS A 36 5.83 0.18 -6.87
C LYS A 36 6.76 -1.02 -7.05
N LEU A 37 6.88 -1.87 -6.02
CA LEU A 37 7.67 -3.10 -6.11
C LEU A 37 7.04 -4.11 -7.08
N TRP A 38 5.71 -4.26 -7.07
CA TRP A 38 5.02 -5.13 -8.04
C TRP A 38 5.12 -4.63 -9.48
N VAL A 39 5.02 -3.32 -9.71
CA VAL A 39 5.32 -2.71 -11.02
C VAL A 39 6.76 -3.02 -11.46
N ALA A 40 7.73 -2.84 -10.56
CA ALA A 40 9.12 -3.10 -10.86
C ALA A 40 9.36 -4.58 -11.20
N LEU A 41 8.70 -5.49 -10.48
CA LEU A 41 8.71 -6.92 -10.75
C LEU A 41 8.12 -7.22 -12.13
N ALA A 42 6.89 -6.77 -12.41
CA ALA A 42 6.21 -7.01 -13.69
C ALA A 42 7.03 -6.47 -14.88
N ARG A 43 7.65 -5.29 -14.72
CA ARG A 43 8.55 -4.71 -15.72
C ARG A 43 9.80 -5.55 -15.95
N ALA A 44 10.38 -6.12 -14.89
CA ALA A 44 11.55 -6.99 -15.00
C ALA A 44 11.18 -8.33 -15.66
N GLU A 45 10.06 -8.93 -15.27
CA GLU A 45 9.52 -10.17 -15.85
C GLU A 45 9.22 -10.01 -17.34
N MET A 46 8.57 -8.92 -17.74
CA MET A 46 8.33 -8.58 -19.15
C MET A 46 9.64 -8.50 -19.95
N LYS A 47 10.67 -7.83 -19.41
CA LYS A 47 11.99 -7.72 -20.07
C LYS A 47 12.71 -9.07 -20.21
N LEU A 48 12.44 -10.00 -19.30
CA LEU A 48 12.98 -11.37 -19.35
C LEU A 48 12.18 -12.30 -20.28
N GLY A 49 11.12 -11.80 -20.92
CA GLY A 49 10.32 -12.55 -21.88
C GLY A 49 9.19 -13.38 -21.27
N LEU A 50 8.85 -13.15 -19.99
CA LEU A 50 7.62 -13.71 -19.40
C LEU A 50 6.38 -13.06 -20.03
N PRO A 51 5.21 -13.73 -20.01
CA PRO A 51 3.99 -13.28 -20.67
C PRO A 51 3.30 -12.13 -19.92
N VAL A 52 4.00 -11.00 -19.79
CA VAL A 52 3.53 -9.74 -19.22
C VAL A 52 3.52 -8.71 -20.34
N THR A 53 2.37 -8.07 -20.57
CA THR A 53 2.21 -7.08 -21.64
C THR A 53 2.53 -5.67 -21.14
N GLN A 54 2.96 -4.79 -22.05
CA GLN A 54 3.16 -3.37 -21.71
C GLN A 54 1.89 -2.73 -21.13
N ALA A 55 0.72 -3.05 -21.68
CA ALA A 55 -0.56 -2.53 -21.20
C ALA A 55 -0.87 -2.94 -19.74
N GLN A 56 -0.47 -4.14 -19.30
CA GLN A 56 -0.62 -4.56 -17.90
C GLN A 56 0.32 -3.78 -16.98
N VAL A 57 1.56 -3.53 -17.40
CA VAL A 57 2.52 -2.72 -16.63
C VAL A 57 2.01 -1.28 -16.52
N ASP A 58 1.53 -0.69 -17.62
CA ASP A 58 0.98 0.68 -17.65
C ASP A 58 -0.24 0.80 -16.74
N GLN A 59 -1.11 -0.22 -16.72
CA GLN A 59 -2.26 -0.27 -15.81
C GLN A 59 -1.83 -0.30 -14.35
N LEU A 60 -0.84 -1.14 -13.99
CA LEU A 60 -0.31 -1.18 -12.62
C LEU A 60 0.30 0.17 -12.21
N GLU A 61 1.01 0.85 -13.12
CA GLU A 61 1.62 2.16 -12.88
C GLU A 61 0.58 3.26 -12.65
N ALA A 62 -0.49 3.28 -13.44
CA ALA A 62 -1.56 4.27 -13.33
C ALA A 62 -2.27 4.20 -11.96
N HIS A 63 -2.35 3.01 -11.36
CA HIS A 63 -3.10 2.77 -10.13
C HIS A 63 -2.24 2.63 -8.86
N ILE A 64 -0.97 3.07 -8.86
CA ILE A 64 -0.10 2.97 -7.68
C ILE A 64 -0.70 3.64 -6.43
N ASN A 65 -1.39 4.77 -6.61
CA ASN A 65 -1.92 5.56 -5.50
C ASN A 65 -3.41 5.29 -5.21
N ASP A 66 -4.06 4.44 -6.00
CA ASP A 66 -5.52 4.20 -5.92
C ASP A 66 -5.83 3.04 -4.98
N ILE A 67 -5.58 3.22 -3.68
CA ILE A 67 -5.73 2.14 -2.69
C ILE A 67 -7.14 2.16 -2.09
N ASP A 68 -7.88 1.07 -2.32
CA ASP A 68 -9.14 0.80 -1.62
C ASP A 68 -8.86 0.06 -0.32
N TYR A 69 -8.80 0.82 0.78
CA TYR A 69 -8.53 0.29 2.12
C TYR A 69 -9.66 -0.56 2.70
N ASP A 70 -10.91 -0.25 2.35
CA ASP A 70 -12.07 -0.98 2.84
C ASP A 70 -12.10 -2.38 2.22
N MET A 71 -11.90 -2.46 0.90
CA MET A 71 -11.78 -3.74 0.21
C MET A 71 -10.61 -4.57 0.75
N ALA A 72 -9.44 -3.95 0.97
CA ALA A 72 -8.29 -4.65 1.51
C ALA A 72 -8.57 -5.23 2.91
N ALA A 73 -9.18 -4.45 3.81
CA ALA A 73 -9.57 -4.91 5.13
C ALA A 73 -10.60 -6.06 5.09
N GLU A 74 -11.60 -5.97 4.20
CA GLU A 74 -12.55 -7.06 3.97
C GLU A 74 -11.87 -8.33 3.48
N ARG A 75 -10.88 -8.19 2.60
CA ARG A 75 -10.16 -9.33 2.02
C ARG A 75 -9.22 -9.95 3.03
N GLU A 76 -8.48 -9.16 3.80
CA GLU A 76 -7.60 -9.63 4.88
C GLU A 76 -8.39 -10.43 5.92
N LYS A 77 -9.61 -10.00 6.26
CA LYS A 77 -10.49 -10.78 7.16
C LYS A 77 -10.84 -12.16 6.62
N LYS A 78 -10.95 -12.31 5.29
CA LYS A 78 -11.26 -13.58 4.61
C LYS A 78 -10.02 -14.46 4.46
N VAL A 79 -8.92 -13.90 3.96
CA VAL A 79 -7.71 -14.66 3.59
C VAL A 79 -6.69 -14.77 4.73
N ARG A 80 -6.86 -13.98 5.80
CA ARG A 80 -5.98 -13.91 6.99
C ARG A 80 -4.51 -13.62 6.64
N HIS A 81 -4.30 -12.85 5.57
CA HIS A 81 -2.98 -12.54 5.04
C HIS A 81 -2.99 -11.17 4.36
N ASP A 82 -2.24 -10.20 4.90
CA ASP A 82 -2.26 -8.79 4.48
C ASP A 82 -1.70 -8.60 3.06
N VAL A 83 -0.55 -9.21 2.73
CA VAL A 83 0.00 -9.15 1.37
C VAL A 83 -1.02 -9.64 0.35
N MET A 84 -1.64 -10.81 0.59
CA MET A 84 -2.64 -11.39 -0.32
C MET A 84 -3.97 -10.63 -0.34
N ALA A 85 -4.23 -9.75 0.62
CA ALA A 85 -5.39 -8.86 0.59
C ALA A 85 -5.16 -7.66 -0.34
N HIS A 86 -3.90 -7.29 -0.58
CA HIS A 86 -3.48 -6.17 -1.42
C HIS A 86 -3.01 -6.59 -2.83
N VAL A 87 -2.86 -7.90 -3.10
CA VAL A 87 -2.63 -8.49 -4.44
C VAL A 87 -3.95 -8.61 -5.18
#